data_AF-A0A2V8GDZ3-F1
#
_entry.id   AF-A0A2V8GDZ3-F1
#
_cell.length_a   1.000
_cell.length_b   1.000
_cell.length_c   1.000
_cell.angle_alpha   90.00
_cell.angle_beta   90.00
_cell.angle_gamma   90.00
#
_symmetry.space_group_name_H-M   'P 1'
#
loop_
_entity.id
_entity.type
_entity.pdbx_description
1 polymer ?
#
loop_
_entity_poly.entity_id
_entity_poly.type
_entity_poly.pdbx_seq_one_letter_code
_entity_poly.pdbx_strand_id
1 'polypeptide(L)'
;MLVLTGPSAIAQNGRAPRQDAETVGVPSVGAFGVERTTADLMAAQAIAPPSSSAAWRMMRKKLPDRRNLPQDPSAVAVASTPVRDANVNERAPGPRADFAQSVSMEFTAATLTDTGAFPPDSMGAVGPTQFLLFVNGRLRTFNKTTGTADGVINIDPDVFFATVMTPPPGPTGLNFTSDPQVRYDRLTHRWMLTIIDVPSTSAASIGDTPNRLLIAVSDAASAGVITGGTVWTFYFVQQDTVGGIPSTNEFLDYDS
;
A
#
# COMPACT_ATOMS: atom_id res chain seq x y z
N MET A 1 26.82 20.18 -1.35
CA MET A 1 27.77 19.11 -1.00
C MET A 1 28.14 19.27 0.46
N LEU A 2 27.56 18.43 1.32
CA LEU A 2 27.83 18.40 2.75
C LEU A 2 27.95 16.92 3.12
N VAL A 3 29.15 16.51 3.54
CA VAL A 3 29.44 15.13 3.97
C VAL A 3 29.55 15.18 5.49
N LEU A 4 28.65 14.49 6.19
CA LEU A 4 28.78 14.22 7.62
C LEU A 4 29.38 12.82 7.78
N THR A 5 30.60 12.75 8.33
CA THR A 5 31.19 11.49 8.79
C THR A 5 31.01 11.40 10.31
N GLY A 6 30.19 10.44 10.75
CA GLY A 6 30.10 10.03 12.15
C GLY A 6 30.92 8.76 12.38
N PRO A 7 31.49 8.55 13.58
CA PRO A 7 32.23 7.32 13.89
C PRO A 7 31.29 6.10 13.98
N SER A 8 31.83 4.94 13.61
CA SER A 8 31.12 3.66 13.58
C SER A 8 30.63 3.23 14.96
N ALA A 9 29.35 2.87 15.07
CA ALA A 9 28.82 2.16 16.23
C ALA A 9 29.31 0.71 16.22
N ILE A 10 29.95 0.27 17.30
CA ILE A 10 30.30 -1.13 17.53
C ILE A 10 29.05 -1.86 18.04
N ALA A 11 28.49 -2.75 17.23
CA ALA A 11 27.47 -3.68 17.69
C ALA A 11 28.14 -4.84 18.44
N GLN A 12 27.94 -4.93 19.76
CA GLN A 12 28.15 -6.15 20.53
C GLN A 12 27.08 -7.17 20.12
N ASN A 13 27.35 -7.98 19.09
CA ASN A 13 26.83 -9.33 18.93
C ASN A 13 27.54 -9.99 17.73
N GLY A 14 28.38 -10.98 18.01
CA GLY A 14 29.27 -11.64 17.05
C GLY A 14 28.58 -12.47 15.98
N ARG A 15 27.97 -11.81 14.99
CA ARG A 15 27.80 -12.39 13.65
C ARG A 15 28.85 -11.78 12.73
N ALA A 16 29.52 -12.64 11.97
CA ALA A 16 30.44 -12.22 10.92
C ALA A 16 29.74 -11.20 10.00
N PRO A 17 30.41 -10.09 9.62
CA PRO A 17 29.82 -9.14 8.68
C PRO A 17 29.51 -9.87 7.38
N ARG A 18 28.28 -9.73 6.91
CA ARG A 18 27.84 -10.20 5.60
C ARG A 18 28.72 -9.49 4.57
N GLN A 19 29.53 -10.25 3.82
CA GLN A 19 30.36 -9.73 2.72
C GLN A 19 29.53 -9.46 1.46
N ASP A 20 28.28 -9.01 1.61
CA ASP A 20 27.54 -8.52 0.46
C ASP A 20 28.11 -7.13 0.17
N ALA A 21 28.92 -7.01 -0.88
CA ALA A 21 29.32 -5.71 -1.39
C ALA A 21 28.04 -4.88 -1.60
N GLU A 22 27.93 -3.73 -0.94
CA GLU A 22 26.79 -2.83 -1.14
C GLU A 22 26.72 -2.45 -2.62
N THR A 23 25.65 -2.87 -3.31
CA THR A 23 25.39 -2.44 -4.67
C THR A 23 25.04 -0.96 -4.64
N VAL A 24 25.92 -0.12 -5.15
CA VAL A 24 25.63 1.31 -5.35
C VAL A 24 24.65 1.42 -6.52
N GLY A 25 23.42 1.83 -6.24
CA GLY A 25 22.40 2.07 -7.27
C GLY A 25 22.77 3.28 -8.15
N VAL A 26 22.33 3.24 -9.41
CA VAL A 26 22.41 4.40 -10.32
C VAL A 26 21.09 5.19 -10.17
N PRO A 27 21.13 6.47 -9.77
CA PRO A 27 19.91 7.27 -9.64
C PRO A 27 19.26 7.49 -11.01
N SER A 28 17.95 7.33 -11.08
CA SER A 28 17.14 7.77 -12.22
C SER A 28 16.42 9.09 -11.87
N VAL A 29 16.29 9.97 -12.86
CA VAL A 29 15.52 11.22 -12.73
C VAL A 29 14.14 11.01 -13.36
N GLY A 30 13.10 11.09 -12.54
CA GLY A 30 11.70 10.95 -12.99
C GLY A 30 11.08 12.27 -13.47
N ALA A 31 9.80 12.21 -13.82
CA ALA A 31 9.00 13.38 -14.13
C ALA A 31 8.75 14.25 -12.88
N PHE A 32 8.41 15.52 -13.08
CA PHE A 32 7.94 16.39 -12.00
C PHE A 32 6.62 15.87 -11.42
N GLY A 33 6.44 16.07 -10.12
CA GLY A 33 5.21 15.70 -9.44
C GLY A 33 4.03 16.57 -9.88
N VAL A 34 2.84 15.96 -9.95
CA VAL A 34 1.57 16.66 -10.25
C VAL A 34 0.82 16.90 -8.95
N GLU A 35 0.39 18.12 -8.68
CA GLU A 35 -0.32 18.45 -7.44
C GLU A 35 -1.85 18.53 -7.65
N ARG A 36 -2.62 17.97 -6.71
CA ARG A 36 -4.08 18.10 -6.63
C ARG A 36 -4.54 18.15 -5.19
N THR A 37 -5.59 18.92 -4.90
CA THR A 37 -6.21 18.87 -3.57
C THR A 37 -7.16 17.69 -3.43
N THR A 38 -7.40 17.21 -2.21
CA THR A 38 -8.46 16.23 -1.94
C THR A 38 -9.82 16.69 -2.48
N ALA A 39 -10.15 17.98 -2.35
CA ALA A 39 -11.40 18.53 -2.88
C ALA A 39 -11.48 18.40 -4.41
N ASP A 40 -10.39 18.70 -5.13
CA ASP A 40 -10.35 18.55 -6.60
C ASP A 40 -10.50 17.09 -7.03
N LEU A 41 -9.89 16.17 -6.28
CA LEU A 41 -9.99 14.73 -6.54
C LEU A 41 -11.41 14.23 -6.29
N MET A 42 -12.05 14.68 -5.21
CA MET A 42 -13.43 14.34 -4.93
C MET A 42 -14.41 14.95 -5.95
N ALA A 43 -14.14 16.16 -6.44
CA ALA A 43 -14.90 16.75 -7.54
C ALA A 43 -14.74 15.94 -8.84
N ALA A 44 -13.52 15.46 -9.14
CA ALA A 44 -13.28 14.58 -10.29
C ALA A 44 -14.03 13.25 -10.15
N GLN A 45 -14.07 12.66 -8.94
CA GLN A 45 -14.84 11.44 -8.67
C GLN A 45 -16.35 11.66 -8.86
N ALA A 46 -16.88 12.82 -8.49
CA ALA A 46 -18.32 13.10 -8.60
C ALA A 46 -18.82 13.10 -10.06
N ILE A 47 -17.93 13.37 -11.02
CA ILE A 47 -18.25 13.39 -12.46
C ILE A 47 -17.68 12.17 -13.21
N ALA A 48 -16.92 11.30 -12.53
CA ALA A 48 -16.33 10.13 -13.16
C ALA A 48 -17.42 9.11 -13.54
N PRO A 49 -17.31 8.45 -14.70
CA PRO A 49 -18.21 7.35 -15.04
C PRO A 49 -18.05 6.20 -14.04
N PRO A 50 -19.06 5.33 -13.91
CA PRO A 50 -18.90 4.09 -13.15
C PRO A 50 -17.69 3.31 -13.64
N SER A 51 -16.87 2.86 -12.70
CA SER A 51 -15.64 2.14 -13.02
C SER A 51 -15.94 0.85 -13.78
N SER A 52 -15.43 0.73 -15.00
CA SER A 52 -15.56 -0.49 -15.83
C SER A 52 -14.56 -1.57 -15.41
N SER A 53 -13.59 -1.23 -14.55
CA SER A 53 -12.52 -2.13 -14.14
C SER A 53 -12.95 -3.21 -13.16
N ALA A 54 -14.14 -3.09 -12.54
CA ALA A 54 -14.72 -4.15 -11.71
C ALA A 54 -14.88 -5.50 -12.46
N ALA A 55 -15.17 -5.45 -13.77
CA ALA A 55 -15.26 -6.67 -14.59
C ALA A 55 -13.90 -7.39 -14.73
N TRP A 56 -12.81 -6.64 -14.70
CA TRP A 56 -11.44 -7.14 -14.91
C TRP A 56 -10.72 -7.45 -13.59
N ARG A 57 -11.10 -6.77 -12.50
CA ARG A 57 -10.59 -6.98 -11.14
C ARG A 57 -11.16 -8.22 -10.46
N MET A 58 -12.13 -8.91 -11.07
CA MET A 58 -12.73 -10.12 -10.50
C MET A 58 -12.14 -11.39 -11.15
N MET A 59 -11.08 -11.92 -10.58
CA MET A 59 -10.49 -13.18 -11.03
C MET A 59 -10.92 -14.32 -10.11
N ARG A 60 -11.94 -15.10 -10.52
CA ARG A 60 -12.42 -16.24 -9.72
C ARG A 60 -11.44 -17.40 -9.77
N LYS A 61 -10.35 -17.34 -9.01
CA LYS A 61 -9.48 -18.50 -8.77
C LYS A 61 -10.18 -19.41 -7.75
N LYS A 62 -10.77 -20.52 -8.23
CA LYS A 62 -11.32 -21.56 -7.33
C LYS A 62 -10.15 -22.28 -6.66
N LEU A 63 -9.75 -21.80 -5.49
CA LEU A 63 -8.79 -22.52 -4.65
C LEU A 63 -9.40 -23.86 -4.19
N PRO A 64 -8.56 -24.89 -3.93
CA PRO A 64 -9.03 -26.11 -3.29
C PRO A 64 -9.74 -25.79 -1.96
N ASP A 65 -10.82 -26.51 -1.65
CA ASP A 65 -11.51 -26.35 -0.37
C ASP A 65 -10.59 -26.79 0.78
N ARG A 66 -10.22 -25.85 1.66
CA ARG A 66 -9.32 -26.10 2.79
C ARG A 66 -10.06 -26.24 4.13
N ARG A 67 -11.39 -26.19 4.17
CA ARG A 67 -12.18 -26.16 5.42
C ARG A 67 -12.03 -27.41 6.29
N ASN A 68 -11.68 -28.55 5.68
CA ASN A 68 -11.58 -29.86 6.35
C ASN A 68 -10.15 -30.42 6.32
N LEU A 69 -9.13 -29.57 6.24
CA LEU A 69 -7.75 -30.03 6.33
C LEU A 69 -7.41 -30.36 7.79
N PRO A 70 -6.71 -31.49 8.06
CA PRO A 70 -6.20 -31.77 9.39
C PRO A 70 -5.23 -30.67 9.83
N GLN A 71 -5.29 -30.30 11.11
CA GLN A 71 -4.26 -29.47 11.73
C GLN A 71 -2.90 -30.15 11.51
N ASP A 72 -1.85 -29.36 11.25
CA ASP A 72 -0.50 -29.89 11.14
C ASP A 72 -0.17 -30.67 12.43
N PRO A 73 0.11 -31.99 12.35
CA PRO A 73 0.40 -32.80 13.54
C PRO A 73 1.69 -32.38 14.26
N SER A 74 2.53 -31.56 13.62
CA SER A 74 3.73 -30.98 14.22
C SER A 74 3.50 -29.60 14.85
N ALA A 75 2.29 -29.02 14.71
CA ALA A 75 1.95 -27.75 15.33
C ALA A 75 1.93 -27.88 16.86
N VAL A 76 2.80 -27.13 17.53
CA VAL A 76 2.83 -27.08 18.99
C VAL A 76 1.58 -26.34 19.48
N ALA A 77 0.85 -26.92 20.44
CA ALA A 77 -0.34 -26.32 21.06
C ALA A 77 0.01 -25.19 22.05
N VAL A 78 0.68 -24.14 21.57
CA VAL A 78 1.10 -22.98 22.36
C VAL A 78 0.42 -21.72 21.84
N ALA A 79 -0.03 -20.87 22.76
CA ALA A 79 -0.68 -19.60 22.45
C ALA A 79 0.31 -18.42 22.23
N SER A 80 1.62 -18.67 22.33
CA SER A 80 2.65 -17.62 22.19
C SER A 80 3.96 -18.19 21.66
N THR A 81 4.68 -17.37 20.90
CA THR A 81 6.06 -17.63 20.48
C THR A 81 6.95 -16.45 20.93
N PRO A 82 8.15 -16.69 21.50
CA PRO A 82 8.73 -18.00 21.80
C PRO A 82 7.95 -18.78 22.88
N VAL A 83 8.05 -20.10 22.85
CA VAL A 83 7.46 -21.00 23.86
C VAL A 83 8.01 -20.60 25.21
N ARG A 84 7.13 -20.29 26.16
CA ARG A 84 7.55 -20.02 27.54
C ARG A 84 7.84 -21.35 28.22
N ASP A 85 9.09 -21.59 28.57
CA ASP A 85 9.43 -22.70 29.45
C ASP A 85 8.77 -22.47 30.81
N ALA A 86 8.02 -23.47 31.30
CA ALA A 86 7.41 -23.44 32.62
C ALA A 86 8.43 -23.34 33.78
N ASN A 87 9.73 -23.46 33.47
CA ASN A 87 10.83 -23.57 34.43
C ASN A 87 11.78 -22.34 34.47
N VAL A 88 11.48 -21.24 33.78
CA VAL A 88 12.35 -20.05 33.91
C VAL A 88 12.00 -19.27 35.18
N ASN A 89 12.64 -19.69 36.28
CA ASN A 89 12.77 -18.91 37.52
C ASN A 89 13.75 -17.72 37.36
N GLU A 90 14.09 -17.29 36.14
CA GLU A 90 14.79 -16.02 35.91
C GLU A 90 13.79 -14.86 35.96
N ARG A 91 13.29 -14.65 37.18
CA ARG A 91 12.44 -13.54 37.57
C ARG A 91 13.29 -12.28 37.61
N ALA A 92 13.41 -11.58 36.49
CA ALA A 92 13.74 -10.15 36.55
C ALA A 92 12.65 -9.47 37.43
N PRO A 93 13.00 -8.74 38.49
CA PRO A 93 12.02 -8.10 39.35
C PRO A 93 11.37 -6.94 38.59
N GLY A 94 10.16 -7.17 38.10
CA GLY A 94 9.31 -6.15 37.48
C GLY A 94 8.05 -6.78 36.89
N PRO A 95 6.88 -6.13 36.96
CA PRO A 95 5.68 -6.65 36.31
C PRO A 95 5.86 -6.59 34.79
N ARG A 96 6.22 -7.73 34.18
CA ARG A 96 5.99 -7.94 32.74
C ARG A 96 4.53 -8.30 32.57
N ALA A 97 3.68 -7.28 32.56
CA ALA A 97 2.31 -7.45 32.13
C ALA A 97 2.35 -7.75 30.62
N ASP A 98 1.98 -8.98 30.26
CA ASP A 98 1.54 -9.27 28.90
C ASP A 98 0.21 -8.55 28.71
N PHE A 99 0.31 -7.28 28.34
CA PHE A 99 -0.86 -6.55 27.90
C PHE A 99 -1.26 -7.16 26.56
N ALA A 100 -2.22 -8.09 26.59
CA ALA A 100 -3.00 -8.39 25.42
C ALA A 100 -3.53 -7.04 24.91
N GLN A 101 -3.21 -6.68 23.66
CA GLN A 101 -3.78 -5.46 23.10
C GLN A 101 -5.29 -5.69 23.03
N SER A 102 -6.05 -4.95 23.83
CA SER A 102 -7.50 -4.97 23.76
C SER A 102 -7.92 -4.36 22.43
N VAL A 103 -8.65 -5.11 21.59
CA VAL A 103 -9.30 -4.55 20.41
C VAL A 103 -10.32 -3.54 20.90
N SER A 104 -10.09 -2.26 20.63
CA SER A 104 -10.96 -1.19 21.11
C SER A 104 -12.16 -0.96 20.19
N MET A 105 -12.07 -1.38 18.93
CA MET A 105 -13.07 -1.09 17.89
C MET A 105 -12.94 -2.07 16.71
N GLU A 106 -14.08 -2.42 16.13
CA GLU A 106 -14.21 -3.21 14.90
C GLU A 106 -15.30 -2.56 14.03
N PHE A 107 -15.05 -2.42 12.73
CA PHE A 107 -16.04 -1.91 11.78
C PHE A 107 -15.75 -2.44 10.37
N THR A 108 -16.81 -2.55 9.56
CA THR A 108 -16.69 -2.90 8.15
C THR A 108 -16.29 -1.67 7.34
N ALA A 109 -15.06 -1.65 6.83
CA ALA A 109 -14.56 -0.51 6.04
C ALA A 109 -14.99 -0.57 4.56
N ALA A 110 -14.99 -1.77 3.95
CA ALA A 110 -15.48 -1.97 2.59
C ALA A 110 -16.01 -3.39 2.41
N THR A 111 -16.87 -3.52 1.40
CA THR A 111 -17.47 -4.76 0.94
C THR A 111 -17.14 -4.99 -0.55
N LEU A 112 -17.53 -6.15 -1.09
CA LEU A 112 -17.42 -6.40 -2.52
C LEU A 112 -18.23 -5.39 -3.35
N THR A 113 -19.35 -4.88 -2.82
CA THR A 113 -20.15 -3.83 -3.48
C THR A 113 -19.42 -2.49 -3.57
N ASP A 114 -18.54 -2.20 -2.60
CA ASP A 114 -17.74 -0.97 -2.63
C ASP A 114 -16.59 -1.04 -3.63
N THR A 115 -16.03 -2.22 -3.87
CA THR A 115 -14.74 -2.42 -4.56
C THR A 115 -14.87 -3.02 -5.95
N GLY A 116 -15.81 -3.96 -6.13
CA GLY A 116 -15.93 -4.77 -7.35
C GLY A 116 -14.72 -5.65 -7.63
N ALA A 117 -13.81 -5.85 -6.67
CA ALA A 117 -12.52 -6.50 -6.86
C ALA A 117 -12.41 -7.84 -6.10
N PHE A 118 -11.76 -8.83 -6.72
CA PHE A 118 -11.45 -10.12 -6.11
C PHE A 118 -10.15 -10.74 -6.69
N PRO A 119 -9.10 -10.97 -5.85
CA PRO A 119 -9.02 -10.59 -4.45
C PRO A 119 -8.99 -9.05 -4.26
N PRO A 120 -9.36 -8.55 -3.06
CA PRO A 120 -9.50 -7.11 -2.83
C PRO A 120 -8.20 -6.36 -2.54
N ASP A 121 -7.08 -7.06 -2.30
CA ASP A 121 -5.80 -6.54 -1.81
C ASP A 121 -5.97 -5.52 -0.67
N SER A 122 -6.38 -6.07 0.48
CA SER A 122 -6.78 -5.29 1.64
C SER A 122 -5.61 -4.57 2.31
N MET A 123 -5.46 -3.26 2.11
CA MET A 123 -4.55 -2.41 2.87
C MET A 123 -5.26 -1.29 3.64
N GLY A 124 -4.54 -0.74 4.61
CA GLY A 124 -4.96 0.44 5.33
C GLY A 124 -3.90 0.94 6.31
N ALA A 125 -3.99 2.20 6.67
CA ALA A 125 -3.09 2.80 7.65
C ALA A 125 -3.84 3.74 8.59
N VAL A 126 -3.30 3.81 9.81
CA VAL A 126 -3.87 4.59 10.90
C VAL A 126 -3.02 5.84 11.08
N GLY A 127 -3.63 7.00 10.89
CA GLY A 127 -3.02 8.31 11.09
C GLY A 127 -3.36 8.94 12.43
N PRO A 128 -3.25 10.28 12.55
CA PRO A 128 -3.50 11.01 13.79
C PRO A 128 -4.96 10.88 14.25
N THR A 129 -5.90 11.11 13.35
CA THR A 129 -7.35 11.11 13.64
C THR A 129 -8.15 10.19 12.72
N GLN A 130 -7.51 9.67 11.66
CA GLN A 130 -8.18 8.93 10.59
C GLN A 130 -7.59 7.52 10.42
N PHE A 131 -8.43 6.59 10.00
CA PHE A 131 -8.03 5.36 9.33
C PHE A 131 -8.28 5.53 7.83
N LEU A 132 -7.26 5.27 7.02
CA LEU A 132 -7.34 5.30 5.57
C LEU A 132 -7.35 3.85 5.07
N LEU A 133 -8.48 3.44 4.51
CA LEU A 133 -8.65 2.19 3.78
C LEU A 133 -8.15 2.39 2.35
N PHE A 134 -7.29 1.49 1.88
CA PHE A 134 -6.83 1.49 0.50
C PHE A 134 -6.83 0.08 -0.05
N VAL A 135 -7.79 -0.21 -0.91
CA VAL A 135 -8.04 -1.54 -1.49
C VAL A 135 -8.32 -1.39 -2.98
N ASN A 136 -8.25 -2.50 -3.73
CA ASN A 136 -8.57 -2.48 -5.16
C ASN A 136 -9.95 -1.87 -5.39
N GLY A 137 -10.01 -0.79 -6.18
CA GLY A 137 -11.24 -0.07 -6.49
C GLY A 137 -11.83 0.82 -5.38
N ARG A 138 -11.18 0.93 -4.20
CA ARG A 138 -11.66 1.87 -3.18
C ARG A 138 -10.56 2.45 -2.29
N LEU A 139 -10.52 3.78 -2.23
CA LEU A 139 -9.82 4.57 -1.24
C LEU A 139 -10.84 5.33 -0.38
N ARG A 140 -10.80 5.18 0.95
CA ARG A 140 -11.78 5.82 1.86
C ARG A 140 -11.19 6.13 3.23
N THR A 141 -11.56 7.28 3.80
CA THR A 141 -11.16 7.68 5.16
C THR A 141 -12.30 7.54 6.18
N PHE A 142 -11.90 7.21 7.41
CA PHE A 142 -12.79 7.01 8.55
C PHE A 142 -12.22 7.73 9.76
N ASN A 143 -13.10 8.21 10.64
CA ASN A 143 -12.68 8.65 11.96
C ASN A 143 -12.13 7.44 12.74
N LYS A 144 -10.87 7.51 13.18
CA LYS A 144 -10.17 6.41 13.85
C LYS A 144 -10.79 6.05 15.21
N THR A 145 -11.49 6.97 15.85
CA THR A 145 -12.08 6.76 17.18
C THR A 145 -13.46 6.13 17.09
N THR A 146 -14.24 6.46 16.06
CA THR A 146 -15.64 6.00 15.92
C THR A 146 -15.84 4.94 14.83
N GLY A 147 -14.89 4.78 13.91
CA GLY A 147 -15.00 3.85 12.78
C GLY A 147 -15.98 4.31 11.70
N THR A 148 -16.54 5.52 11.83
CA THR A 148 -17.49 6.08 10.87
C THR A 148 -16.75 6.77 9.72
N ALA A 149 -17.24 6.61 8.48
CA ALA A 149 -16.70 7.34 7.34
C ALA A 149 -16.78 8.85 7.63
N ASP A 150 -15.67 9.56 7.43
CA ASP A 150 -15.59 10.98 7.78
C ASP A 150 -16.04 11.92 6.64
N GLY A 151 -16.31 11.35 5.46
CA GLY A 151 -16.76 12.08 4.28
C GLY A 151 -15.65 12.87 3.56
N VAL A 152 -14.38 12.72 3.97
CA VAL A 152 -13.26 13.46 3.36
C VAL A 152 -12.79 12.79 2.07
N ILE A 153 -12.50 11.49 2.11
CA ILE A 153 -12.13 10.70 0.93
C ILE A 153 -13.09 9.52 0.76
N ASN A 154 -13.64 9.35 -0.44
CA ASN A 154 -14.35 8.16 -0.90
C ASN A 154 -14.28 8.06 -2.43
N ILE A 155 -13.20 7.49 -2.96
CA ILE A 155 -12.82 7.60 -4.37
C ILE A 155 -12.31 6.26 -4.91
N ASP A 156 -12.49 6.02 -6.22
CA ASP A 156 -11.82 4.92 -6.94
C ASP A 156 -10.34 5.32 -7.17
N PRO A 157 -9.36 4.48 -6.81
CA PRO A 157 -7.95 4.74 -7.08
C PRO A 157 -7.63 5.06 -8.54
N ASP A 158 -8.41 4.55 -9.51
CA ASP A 158 -8.29 4.91 -10.93
C ASP A 158 -8.49 6.42 -11.16
N VAL A 159 -9.41 7.04 -10.41
CA VAL A 159 -9.66 8.49 -10.46
C VAL A 159 -8.60 9.25 -9.66
N PHE A 160 -8.21 8.71 -8.49
CA PHE A 160 -7.23 9.34 -7.61
C PHE A 160 -5.85 9.48 -8.29
N PHE A 161 -5.39 8.44 -8.98
CA PHE A 161 -4.09 8.41 -9.65
C PHE A 161 -4.11 8.77 -11.14
N ALA A 162 -5.27 9.13 -11.71
CA ALA A 162 -5.48 9.33 -13.15
C ALA A 162 -4.40 10.19 -13.85
N THR A 163 -3.82 11.17 -13.14
CA THR A 163 -2.82 12.09 -13.70
C THR A 163 -1.45 11.47 -13.98
N VAL A 164 -1.15 10.32 -13.38
CA VAL A 164 0.16 9.64 -13.47
C VAL A 164 0.08 8.22 -14.02
N MET A 165 -1.14 7.72 -14.25
CA MET A 165 -1.37 6.43 -14.91
C MET A 165 -0.85 6.42 -16.36
N THR A 166 -0.47 5.24 -16.82
CA THR A 166 -0.15 4.93 -18.20
C THR A 166 -1.39 5.19 -19.08
N PRO A 167 -1.26 5.94 -20.18
CA PRO A 167 -2.37 6.09 -21.12
C PRO A 167 -2.78 4.73 -21.70
N PRO A 168 -4.07 4.44 -21.88
CA PRO A 168 -4.51 3.20 -22.50
C PRO A 168 -3.87 3.00 -23.90
N PRO A 169 -3.33 1.82 -24.21
CA PRO A 169 -2.62 1.57 -25.47
C PRO A 169 -3.63 1.40 -26.62
N GLY A 170 -3.94 2.51 -27.29
CA GLY A 170 -4.78 2.54 -28.49
C GLY A 170 -6.29 2.51 -28.22
N PRO A 171 -7.13 2.43 -29.27
CA PRO A 171 -8.58 2.64 -29.18
C PRO A 171 -9.34 1.59 -28.36
N THR A 172 -8.81 0.37 -28.28
CA THR A 172 -9.38 -0.74 -27.49
C THR A 172 -8.66 -0.94 -26.17
N GLY A 173 -7.59 -0.18 -25.93
CA GLY A 173 -6.79 -0.28 -24.73
C GLY A 173 -7.59 0.13 -23.50
N LEU A 174 -7.24 -0.47 -22.37
CA LEU A 174 -7.76 -0.12 -21.06
C LEU A 174 -6.62 0.03 -20.07
N ASN A 175 -6.90 0.71 -18.96
CA ASN A 175 -6.00 0.77 -17.83
C ASN A 175 -6.84 0.87 -16.54
N PHE A 176 -6.32 0.30 -15.47
CA PHE A 176 -6.87 0.37 -14.12
C PHE A 176 -5.74 0.14 -13.11
N THR A 177 -6.01 0.41 -11.84
CA THR A 177 -5.06 0.26 -10.74
C THR A 177 -5.26 -1.03 -9.95
N SER A 178 -4.17 -1.56 -9.40
CA SER A 178 -4.09 -2.81 -8.62
C SER A 178 -2.97 -2.73 -7.58
N ASP A 179 -3.03 -3.57 -6.55
CA ASP A 179 -1.97 -3.77 -5.57
C ASP A 179 -1.62 -2.52 -4.73
N PRO A 180 -2.60 -1.96 -4.00
CA PRO A 180 -2.41 -0.78 -3.18
C PRO A 180 -1.49 -1.06 -1.99
N GLN A 181 -0.79 -0.02 -1.54
CA GLN A 181 -0.09 0.06 -0.26
C GLN A 181 -0.28 1.46 0.34
N VAL A 182 -0.35 1.55 1.67
CA VAL A 182 -0.43 2.84 2.36
C VAL A 182 0.35 2.84 3.67
N ARG A 183 1.02 3.95 3.94
CA ARG A 183 1.67 4.25 5.22
C ARG A 183 1.40 5.69 5.62
N TYR A 184 1.30 5.91 6.93
CA TYR A 184 1.41 7.24 7.53
C TYR A 184 2.77 7.35 8.20
N ASP A 185 3.60 8.29 7.74
CA ASP A 185 4.86 8.60 8.39
C ASP A 185 4.67 9.66 9.47
N ARG A 186 4.94 9.25 10.71
CA ARG A 186 4.78 10.08 11.91
C ARG A 186 5.85 11.15 12.03
N LEU A 187 7.01 11.01 11.38
CA LEU A 187 8.09 11.98 11.45
C LEU A 187 7.85 13.14 10.50
N THR A 188 7.41 12.85 9.27
CA THR A 188 7.11 13.88 8.27
C THR A 188 5.67 14.37 8.31
N HIS A 189 4.79 13.70 9.04
CA HIS A 189 3.34 13.94 9.09
C HIS A 189 2.65 13.80 7.73
N ARG A 190 3.12 12.84 6.92
CA ARG A 190 2.62 12.63 5.55
C ARG A 190 2.05 11.24 5.37
N TRP A 191 1.02 11.17 4.55
CA TRP A 191 0.53 9.91 4.00
C TRP A 191 1.29 9.61 2.72
N MET A 192 1.69 8.35 2.57
CA MET A 192 2.36 7.83 1.39
C MET A 192 1.55 6.64 0.90
N LEU A 193 1.06 6.73 -0.33
CA LEU A 193 0.29 5.69 -0.99
C LEU A 193 1.06 5.25 -2.22
N THR A 194 1.10 3.94 -2.47
CA THR A 194 1.61 3.37 -3.71
C THR A 194 0.63 2.35 -4.28
N ILE A 195 0.62 2.20 -5.58
CA ILE A 195 -0.23 1.27 -6.32
C ILE A 195 0.38 1.08 -7.70
N ILE A 196 0.14 -0.05 -8.37
CA ILE A 196 0.49 -0.20 -9.79
C ILE A 196 -0.70 0.17 -10.67
N ASP A 197 -0.43 0.47 -11.94
CA ASP A 197 -1.44 0.37 -12.98
C ASP A 197 -1.29 -0.91 -13.82
N VAL A 198 -2.33 -1.21 -14.59
CA VAL A 198 -2.48 -2.43 -15.39
C VAL A 198 -2.89 -2.05 -16.82
N PRO A 199 -2.03 -1.34 -17.56
CA PRO A 199 -2.31 -1.00 -18.94
C PRO A 199 -2.37 -2.28 -19.77
N SER A 200 -3.37 -2.33 -20.63
CA SER A 200 -3.77 -3.54 -21.35
C SER A 200 -4.21 -3.20 -22.76
N THR A 201 -3.75 -3.93 -23.77
CA THR A 201 -4.14 -3.69 -25.19
C THR A 201 -5.62 -3.93 -25.45
N SER A 202 -6.25 -4.79 -24.65
CA SER A 202 -7.67 -5.06 -24.70
C SER A 202 -8.18 -5.77 -23.46
N ALA A 203 -9.50 -5.89 -23.35
CA ALA A 203 -10.17 -6.77 -22.39
C ALA A 203 -9.80 -8.26 -22.52
N ALA A 204 -9.26 -8.69 -23.66
CA ALA A 204 -8.84 -10.08 -23.87
C ALA A 204 -7.40 -10.36 -23.42
N SER A 205 -6.62 -9.32 -23.11
CA SER A 205 -5.20 -9.43 -22.74
C SER A 205 -4.90 -8.38 -21.67
N ILE A 206 -5.00 -8.80 -20.41
CA ILE A 206 -4.85 -7.93 -19.24
C ILE A 206 -3.39 -7.93 -18.78
N GLY A 207 -2.82 -6.76 -18.54
CA GLY A 207 -1.46 -6.59 -18.04
C GLY A 207 -0.38 -6.98 -19.05
N ASP A 208 -0.66 -6.84 -20.35
CA ASP A 208 0.23 -7.21 -21.44
C ASP A 208 1.14 -6.06 -21.91
N THR A 209 1.14 -4.94 -21.19
CA THR A 209 2.01 -3.79 -21.46
C THR A 209 2.77 -3.37 -20.20
N PRO A 210 4.00 -2.82 -20.33
CA PRO A 210 4.75 -2.35 -19.19
C PRO A 210 4.00 -1.29 -18.40
N ASN A 211 3.96 -1.49 -17.09
CA ASN A 211 3.20 -0.67 -16.17
C ASN A 211 4.07 0.34 -15.41
N ARG A 212 3.41 1.10 -14.53
CA ARG A 212 4.02 2.07 -13.64
C ARG A 212 3.73 1.73 -12.19
N LEU A 213 4.73 1.94 -11.35
CA LEU A 213 4.50 2.17 -9.92
C LEU A 213 4.04 3.62 -9.75
N LEU A 214 2.85 3.83 -9.22
CA LEU A 214 2.27 5.13 -8.93
C LEU A 214 2.46 5.47 -7.46
N ILE A 215 2.75 6.73 -7.16
CA ILE A 215 3.04 7.20 -5.81
C ILE A 215 2.25 8.48 -5.56
N ALA A 216 1.60 8.58 -4.40
CA ALA A 216 0.98 9.81 -3.92
C ALA A 216 1.49 10.13 -2.53
N VAL A 217 1.93 11.38 -2.32
CA VAL A 217 2.40 11.88 -1.03
C VAL A 217 1.58 13.09 -0.63
N SER A 218 0.99 13.06 0.56
CA SER A 218 0.27 14.23 1.08
C SER A 218 1.23 15.34 1.49
N ASP A 219 0.74 16.58 1.52
CA ASP A 219 1.37 17.64 2.26
C ASP A 219 1.41 17.34 3.77
N ALA A 220 2.16 18.16 4.51
CA ALA A 220 2.24 18.08 5.97
C ALA A 220 1.48 19.23 6.66
N ALA A 221 0.74 20.06 5.91
CA ALA A 221 0.22 21.34 6.40
C ALA A 221 -0.77 21.18 7.56
N SER A 222 -1.52 20.08 7.56
CA SER A 222 -2.49 19.74 8.62
C SER A 222 -1.98 18.65 9.59
N ALA A 223 -0.65 18.55 9.78
CA ALA A 223 -0.02 17.56 10.67
C ALA A 223 -0.50 16.12 10.42
N GLY A 224 -0.80 15.78 9.16
CA GLY A 224 -1.29 14.47 8.75
C GLY A 224 -2.79 14.25 8.91
N VAL A 225 -3.58 15.26 9.28
CA VAL A 225 -5.05 15.19 9.16
C VAL A 225 -5.43 15.50 7.72
N ILE A 226 -6.06 14.53 7.05
CA ILE A 226 -6.55 14.70 5.67
C ILE A 226 -7.84 15.52 5.72
N THR A 227 -7.87 16.59 4.95
CA THR A 227 -9.04 17.45 4.74
C THR A 227 -9.25 17.67 3.25
N GLY A 228 -10.33 18.39 2.88
CA GLY A 228 -10.52 18.82 1.50
C GLY A 228 -9.36 19.67 0.95
N GLY A 229 -8.65 20.40 1.81
CA GLY A 229 -7.52 21.25 1.43
C GLY A 229 -6.18 20.53 1.36
N THR A 230 -6.09 19.25 1.75
CA THR A 230 -4.83 18.49 1.68
C THR A 230 -4.37 18.40 0.23
N VAL A 231 -3.15 18.86 -0.04
CA VAL A 231 -2.48 18.72 -1.33
C VAL A 231 -1.82 17.36 -1.41
N TRP A 232 -2.01 16.67 -2.52
CA TRP A 232 -1.33 15.44 -2.88
C TRP A 232 -0.40 15.70 -4.05
N THR A 233 0.85 15.29 -3.93
CA THR A 233 1.79 15.27 -5.04
C THR A 233 1.91 13.85 -5.58
N PHE A 234 1.61 13.69 -6.87
CA PHE A 234 1.60 12.43 -7.59
C PHE A 234 2.86 12.24 -8.41
N TYR A 235 3.42 11.04 -8.36
CA TYR A 235 4.59 10.62 -9.12
C TYR A 235 4.33 9.25 -9.75
N PHE A 236 5.19 8.86 -10.68
CA PHE A 236 5.27 7.49 -11.14
C PHE A 236 6.72 7.09 -11.39
N VAL A 237 6.96 5.78 -11.37
CA VAL A 237 8.19 5.14 -11.85
C VAL A 237 7.84 4.23 -13.01
N GLN A 238 8.44 4.47 -14.17
CA GLN A 238 8.33 3.58 -15.33
C GLN A 238 9.28 2.39 -15.11
N GLN A 239 8.72 1.31 -14.55
CA GLN A 239 9.50 0.23 -13.93
C GLN A 239 10.44 -0.50 -14.90
N ASP A 240 10.02 -0.68 -16.16
CA ASP A 240 10.77 -1.43 -17.18
C ASP A 240 11.97 -0.67 -17.75
N THR A 241 12.19 0.58 -17.34
CA THR A 241 13.28 1.46 -17.85
C THR A 241 14.16 2.04 -16.74
N VAL A 242 13.95 1.64 -15.48
CA VAL A 242 14.70 2.17 -14.32
C VAL A 242 16.17 1.77 -14.40
N GLY A 243 17.08 2.67 -14.04
CA GLY A 243 18.52 2.41 -14.02
C GLY A 243 19.21 2.62 -15.37
N GLY A 244 18.54 3.23 -16.35
CA GLY A 244 19.13 3.55 -17.66
C GLY A 244 19.25 2.36 -18.59
N ILE A 245 18.51 1.27 -18.31
CA ILE A 245 18.41 0.11 -19.19
C ILE A 245 17.38 0.38 -20.29
N PRO A 246 17.54 -0.21 -21.49
CA PRO A 246 16.45 -0.30 -22.45
C PRO A 246 15.24 -0.99 -21.82
N SER A 247 14.04 -0.67 -22.32
CA SER A 247 12.79 -1.31 -21.86
C SER A 247 12.92 -2.83 -21.82
N THR A 248 12.63 -3.42 -20.66
CA THR A 248 12.60 -4.88 -20.49
C THR A 248 11.33 -5.51 -21.06
N ASN A 249 10.30 -4.69 -21.36
CA ASN A 249 8.94 -5.12 -21.69
C ASN A 249 8.27 -6.01 -20.62
N GLU A 250 8.77 -5.98 -19.39
CA GLU A 250 8.22 -6.76 -18.29
C GLU A 250 7.07 -6.02 -17.60
N PHE A 251 6.35 -6.75 -16.75
CA PHE A 251 5.28 -6.23 -15.91
C PHE A 251 5.69 -6.37 -14.44
N LEU A 252 5.47 -5.32 -13.65
CA LEU A 252 5.66 -5.33 -12.20
C LEU A 252 4.38 -5.81 -11.52
N ASP A 253 4.43 -6.99 -10.89
CA ASP A 253 3.27 -7.64 -10.26
C ASP A 253 3.04 -7.23 -8.79
N TYR A 254 4.01 -6.57 -8.14
CA TYR A 254 3.89 -5.93 -6.83
C TYR A 254 5.04 -4.92 -6.64
N ASP A 255 4.84 -3.87 -5.86
CA ASP A 255 5.88 -2.89 -5.53
C ASP A 255 6.64 -3.16 -4.22
N SER A 256 6.31 -4.26 -3.52
CA SER A 256 6.79 -4.61 -2.17
C SER A 256 7.86 -5.70 -2.12
#